data_AF-A0AAW9K6T1-F1
#
_entry.id   AF-A0AAW9K6T1-F1
#
_cell.length_a   1.000
_cell.length_b   1.000
_cell.length_c   1.000
_cell.angle_alpha   90.00
_cell.angle_beta   90.00
_cell.angle_gamma   90.00
#
_symmetry.space_group_name_H-M   'P 1'
#
loop_
_entity.id
_entity.type
_entity.pdbx_description
1 polymer ?
#
loop_
_entity_poly.entity_id
_entity_poly.type
_entity_poly.pdbx_seq_one_letter_code
_entity_poly.pdbx_strand_id
1 'polypeptide(L)'
;MIKELIEGWSIQMNANTICYEDHEANYVVLPKMEEASFGDLIPVIFKISQGELVIQQMSHLVKSLTINQQKQLVICWRDEFIGQHDEVLATTVPFVIEDTE
;
A
#
# COMPACT_ATOMS: atom_id res chain seq x y z
N MET A 1 5.32 6.81 8.40
CA MET A 1 4.66 5.60 7.80
C MET A 1 3.98 4.77 8.90
N ILE A 2 2.77 4.26 8.68
CA ILE A 2 2.04 3.35 9.57
C ILE A 2 2.23 1.90 9.08
N LYS A 3 2.31 0.96 10.03
CA LYS A 3 2.40 -0.46 9.76
C LYS A 3 1.32 -1.21 10.54
N GLU A 4 0.58 -2.05 9.84
CA GLU A 4 -0.42 -2.96 10.41
C GLU A 4 -0.05 -4.41 10.09
N LEU A 5 -0.40 -5.32 10.99
CA LEU A 5 -0.26 -6.76 10.77
C LEU A 5 -1.65 -7.37 10.58
N ILE A 6 -1.95 -7.79 9.36
CA ILE A 6 -3.25 -8.31 8.96
C ILE A 6 -3.04 -9.72 8.42
N GLU A 7 -3.60 -10.73 9.08
CA GLU A 7 -3.50 -12.14 8.68
C GLU A 7 -2.07 -12.62 8.32
N GLY A 8 -1.07 -12.15 9.07
CA GLY A 8 0.35 -12.49 8.85
C GLY A 8 1.04 -11.71 7.72
N TRP A 9 0.34 -10.74 7.12
CA TRP A 9 0.90 -9.76 6.19
C TRP A 9 1.19 -8.44 6.88
N SER A 10 2.36 -7.87 6.62
CA SER A 10 2.75 -6.53 7.07
C SER A 10 2.30 -5.50 6.04
N ILE A 11 1.22 -4.79 6.33
CA ILE A 11 0.68 -3.72 5.48
C ILE A 11 1.29 -2.40 5.93
N GLN A 12 2.08 -1.77 5.06
CA GLN A 12 2.75 -0.50 5.30
C GLN A 12 2.11 0.58 4.43
N MET A 13 1.75 1.70 5.04
CA MET A 13 1.04 2.79 4.40
C MET A 13 1.49 4.14 4.95
N ASN A 14 1.22 5.23 4.24
CA ASN A 14 1.53 6.57 4.73
C ASN A 14 0.76 6.88 6.03
N ALA A 15 1.26 7.78 6.89
CA ALA A 15 0.58 8.07 8.17
C ALA A 15 -0.80 8.73 7.99
N ASN A 16 -0.98 9.42 6.87
CA ASN A 16 -2.20 10.10 6.52
C ASN A 16 -3.17 9.20 5.71
N THR A 17 -3.26 7.92 6.05
CA THR A 17 -4.20 6.97 5.45
C THR A 17 -5.03 6.28 6.52
N ILE A 18 -6.21 5.78 6.12
CA ILE A 18 -7.01 4.83 6.90
C ILE A 18 -6.96 3.45 6.24
N CYS A 19 -7.01 2.42 7.08
CA CYS A 19 -7.16 1.03 6.71
C CYS A 19 -8.32 0.47 7.53
N TYR A 20 -9.26 -0.22 6.89
CA TYR A 20 -10.36 -0.91 7.56
C TYR A 20 -10.81 -2.12 6.76
N GLU A 21 -11.51 -3.04 7.43
CA GLU A 21 -12.16 -4.19 6.81
C GLU A 21 -13.61 -3.84 6.44
N ASP A 22 -14.03 -4.13 5.22
CA ASP A 22 -15.40 -3.93 4.74
C ASP A 22 -16.32 -5.13 5.10
N HIS A 23 -17.58 -5.05 4.68
CA HIS A 23 -18.58 -6.09 4.98
C HIS A 23 -18.38 -7.41 4.23
N GLU A 24 -17.54 -7.43 3.18
CA GLU A 24 -17.22 -8.60 2.38
C GLU A 24 -15.85 -9.21 2.78
N ALA A 25 -15.30 -8.78 3.92
CA ALA A 25 -13.97 -9.14 4.41
C ALA A 25 -12.83 -8.72 3.44
N ASN A 26 -13.04 -7.67 2.66
CA ASN A 26 -11.95 -7.00 1.94
C ASN A 26 -11.36 -5.90 2.83
N TYR A 27 -10.07 -5.66 2.69
CA TYR A 27 -9.35 -4.57 3.32
C TYR A 27 -9.27 -3.37 2.38
N VAL A 28 -9.69 -2.23 2.88
CA VAL A 28 -9.79 -0.98 2.15
C VAL A 28 -8.78 0.01 2.72
N VAL A 29 -7.94 0.58 1.86
CA VAL A 29 -6.96 1.62 2.22
C VAL A 29 -7.21 2.87 1.38
N LEU A 30 -7.35 4.01 2.04
CA LEU A 30 -7.47 5.31 1.37
C LEU A 30 -6.80 6.45 2.16
N PRO A 31 -6.43 7.56 1.50
CA PRO A 31 -5.94 8.76 2.18
C PRO A 31 -6.99 9.38 3.11
N LYS A 32 -6.54 9.90 4.25
CA LYS A 32 -7.32 10.79 5.14
C LYS A 32 -7.33 12.19 4.52
N MET A 33 -8.18 12.41 3.51
CA MET A 33 -8.43 13.77 3.02
C MET A 33 -9.61 14.37 3.77
N GLU A 34 -9.43 15.55 4.37
CA GLU A 34 -10.53 16.28 5.05
C GLU A 34 -11.53 16.87 4.05
N GLU A 35 -11.09 17.20 2.83
CA GLU A 35 -11.95 17.73 1.77
C GLU A 35 -11.52 17.16 0.42
N ALA A 36 -12.26 16.18 -0.09
CA ALA A 36 -12.11 15.66 -1.45
C ALA A 36 -12.52 16.74 -2.46
N SER A 37 -11.63 17.70 -2.70
CA SER A 37 -11.82 18.76 -3.70
C SER A 37 -11.47 18.29 -5.12
N PHE A 38 -10.98 17.05 -5.27
CA PHE A 38 -10.65 16.43 -6.55
C PHE A 38 -11.14 14.97 -6.63
N GLY A 39 -12.29 14.76 -7.28
CA GLY A 39 -12.73 13.46 -7.80
C GLY A 39 -13.10 12.38 -6.79
N ASP A 40 -13.57 11.24 -7.30
CA ASP A 40 -13.89 10.06 -6.50
C ASP A 40 -12.60 9.50 -5.89
N LEU A 41 -12.56 9.44 -4.55
CA LEU A 41 -11.48 8.78 -3.80
C LEU A 41 -11.57 7.26 -4.01
N ILE A 42 -11.00 6.78 -5.12
CA ILE A 42 -10.90 5.35 -5.40
C ILE A 42 -9.91 4.75 -4.38
N PRO A 43 -10.30 3.76 -3.55
CA PRO A 43 -9.39 3.13 -2.59
C PRO A 43 -8.52 2.06 -3.24
N VAL A 44 -7.47 1.65 -2.51
CA VAL A 44 -6.86 0.33 -2.72
C VAL A 44 -7.69 -0.69 -1.96
N ILE A 45 -8.12 -1.75 -2.64
CA ILE A 45 -8.87 -2.85 -2.04
C ILE A 45 -8.07 -4.12 -2.24
N PHE A 46 -7.85 -4.86 -1.16
CA PHE A 46 -7.19 -6.16 -1.19
C PHE A 46 -7.87 -7.13 -0.25
N LYS A 47 -7.67 -8.42 -0.48
CA LYS A 47 -8.08 -9.48 0.45
C LYS A 47 -6.91 -10.40 0.72
N ILE A 48 -6.94 -11.05 1.86
CA ILE A 48 -6.03 -12.15 2.16
C ILE A 48 -6.85 -13.42 2.15
N SER A 49 -6.45 -14.39 1.33
CA SER A 49 -7.15 -15.66 1.21
C SER A 49 -6.14 -16.78 1.10
N GLN A 50 -6.28 -17.78 1.97
CA GLN A 50 -5.36 -18.94 2.02
C GLN A 50 -3.88 -18.52 2.17
N GLY A 51 -3.63 -17.39 2.84
CA GLY A 51 -2.30 -16.84 3.07
C GLY A 51 -1.71 -16.03 1.92
N GLU A 52 -2.43 -15.91 0.80
CA GLU A 52 -2.07 -15.08 -0.35
C GLU A 52 -2.79 -13.72 -0.29
N LEU A 53 -2.07 -12.66 -0.66
CA LEU A 53 -2.64 -11.32 -0.76
C LEU A 53 -3.03 -11.04 -2.21
N VAL A 54 -4.30 -10.68 -2.41
CA VAL A 54 -4.87 -10.40 -3.73
C VAL A 54 -5.34 -8.95 -3.77
N ILE A 55 -4.75 -8.16 -4.66
CA ILE A 55 -5.23 -6.80 -4.94
C ILE A 55 -6.47 -6.90 -5.84
N GLN A 56 -7.62 -6.45 -5.35
CA GLN A 56 -8.86 -6.39 -6.11
C GLN A 56 -9.01 -5.06 -6.85
N GLN A 57 -8.52 -3.98 -6.25
CA GLN A 57 -8.58 -2.64 -6.83
C GLN A 57 -7.35 -1.83 -6.46
N MET A 58 -6.82 -1.10 -7.43
CA MET A 58 -5.71 -0.18 -7.23
C MET A 58 -6.16 1.24 -7.53
N SER A 59 -5.95 2.14 -6.57
CA SER A 59 -6.22 3.56 -6.75
C SER A 59 -5.25 4.20 -7.75
N HIS A 60 -5.75 5.11 -8.58
CA HIS A 60 -4.92 5.94 -9.45
C HIS A 60 -4.05 6.95 -8.67
N LEU A 61 -4.39 7.20 -7.39
CA LEU A 61 -3.65 8.07 -6.48
C LEU A 61 -2.40 7.38 -5.90
N VAL A 62 -2.26 6.07 -6.09
CA VAL A 62 -1.06 5.32 -5.68
C VAL A 62 0.09 5.67 -6.62
N LYS A 63 1.23 6.02 -6.04
CA LYS A 63 2.50 6.23 -6.73
C LYS A 63 3.17 4.89 -7.03
N SER A 64 3.20 4.01 -6.03
CA SER A 64 3.75 2.66 -6.16
C SER A 64 3.11 1.71 -5.16
N LEU A 65 2.95 0.46 -5.57
CA LEU A 65 2.53 -0.65 -4.74
C LEU A 65 3.58 -1.74 -4.83
N THR A 66 4.14 -2.15 -3.69
CA THR A 66 5.18 -3.17 -3.63
C THR A 66 4.70 -4.36 -2.81
N ILE A 67 4.81 -5.56 -3.38
CA ILE A 67 4.53 -6.83 -2.72
C ILE A 67 5.81 -7.66 -2.76
N ASN A 68 6.23 -8.23 -1.62
CA ASN A 68 7.45 -9.04 -1.55
C ASN A 68 7.23 -10.41 -0.88
N GLN A 69 8.26 -11.26 -0.99
CA GLN A 69 8.25 -12.62 -0.44
C GLN A 69 8.19 -12.66 1.09
N GLN A 70 8.52 -11.57 1.77
CA GLN A 70 8.44 -11.42 3.22
C GLN A 70 7.02 -11.09 3.71
N LYS A 71 5.99 -11.30 2.87
CA LYS A 71 4.59 -10.97 3.14
C LYS A 71 4.40 -9.50 3.53
N GLN A 72 5.05 -8.60 2.79
CA GLN A 72 4.88 -7.17 2.97
C GLN A 72 4.12 -6.59 1.79
N LEU A 73 3.10 -5.79 2.08
CA LEU A 73 2.45 -4.90 1.13
C LEU A 73 2.82 -3.48 1.53
N VAL A 74 3.45 -2.73 0.64
CA VAL A 74 3.78 -1.32 0.84
C VAL A 74 2.97 -0.50 -0.16
N ILE A 75 2.11 0.39 0.35
CA ILE A 75 1.30 1.30 -0.44
C ILE A 75 1.85 2.72 -0.26
N CYS A 76 2.46 3.25 -1.33
CA CYS A 76 2.93 4.62 -1.36
C CYS A 76 1.98 5.45 -2.21
N TRP A 77 1.33 6.42 -1.59
CA TRP A 77 0.46 7.37 -2.29
C TRP A 77 1.28 8.51 -2.91
N ARG A 78 0.75 9.18 -3.94
CA ARG A 78 1.42 10.37 -4.51
C ARG A 78 1.34 11.51 -3.50
N ASP A 79 2.44 12.24 -3.36
CA ASP A 79 2.63 13.27 -2.32
C ASP A 79 1.56 14.37 -2.39
N GLU A 80 1.06 14.66 -3.59
CA GLU A 80 -0.02 15.61 -3.87
C GLU A 80 -1.37 15.26 -3.22
N PHE A 81 -1.56 14.01 -2.78
CA PHE A 81 -2.82 13.52 -2.19
C PHE A 81 -2.74 13.18 -0.70
N ILE A 82 -1.55 13.06 -0.13
CA ILE A 82 -1.38 12.70 1.29
C ILE A 82 -0.86 13.85 2.16
N GLY A 83 -0.39 14.95 1.55
CA GLY A 83 0.36 16.00 2.24
C GLY A 83 1.73 15.46 2.67
N GLN A 84 2.83 16.13 2.30
CA GLN A 84 4.18 15.72 2.76
C GLN A 84 4.23 15.74 4.31
N HIS A 85 4.92 14.85 5.03
CA HIS A 85 6.27 14.36 4.83
C HIS A 85 6.45 12.94 5.38
N ASP A 86 7.16 12.09 4.65
CA ASP A 86 8.17 11.17 5.21
C ASP A 86 9.07 10.76 4.04
N GLU A 87 10.35 11.10 4.11
CA GLU A 87 11.36 10.65 3.17
C GLU A 87 11.39 9.12 3.17
N VAL A 88 10.97 8.53 2.05
CA VAL A 88 11.20 7.12 1.78
C VAL A 88 12.69 6.97 1.50
N LEU A 89 13.45 6.55 2.52
CA LEU A 89 14.73 5.89 2.31
C LEU A 89 14.45 4.57 1.60
N ALA A 90 14.25 4.64 0.29
CA ALA A 90 14.34 3.50 -0.59
C ALA A 90 15.82 3.08 -0.58
N THR A 91 16.20 2.25 0.37
CA THR A 91 17.46 1.51 0.31
C THR A 91 17.34 0.59 -0.89
N THR A 92 17.82 1.07 -2.05
CA THR A 92 17.98 0.25 -3.23
C THR A 92 19.01 -0.80 -2.87
N VAL A 93 18.59 -2.05 -2.71
CA VAL A 93 19.53 -3.16 -2.56
C VAL A 93 19.97 -3.51 -3.98
N PRO A 94 21.25 -3.31 -4.35
CA PRO A 94 21.73 -3.79 -5.65
C PRO A 94 21.76 -5.31 -5.60
N PHE A 95 20.94 -5.97 -6.41
CA PHE A 95 21.16 -7.39 -6.70
C PHE A 95 22.02 -7.49 -7.96
N VAL A 96 23.13 -8.21 -7.84
CA VAL A 96 23.99 -8.57 -8.96
C VAL A 96 23.40 -9.84 -9.57
N ILE A 97 23.09 -9.80 -10.87
CA ILE A 97 22.83 -11.02 -11.63
C ILE A 97 24.22 -11.57 -12.00
N GLU A 98 24.62 -12.67 -11.36
CA GLU A 98 25.77 -13.45 -11.83
C GLU A 98 25.29 -14.32 -12.98
N ASP A 99 25.64 -13.92 -14.20
CA ASP A 99 25.54 -14.80 -15.36
C ASP A 99 26.48 -15.99 -15.14
N THR A 100 25.90 -17.17 -15.02
CA THR A 100 26.65 -18.43 -15.01
C THR A 100 26.69 -18.96 -16.44
N GLU A 101 27.83 -18.79 -17.10
CA GLU A 101 28.21 -19.58 -18.30
C GLU A 101 28.77 -20.95 -17.91
#